data_AF-A0A814MY34-F1
#
_entry.id   AF-A0A814MY34-F1
#
_cell.length_a   1.000
_cell.length_b   1.000
_cell.length_c   1.000
_cell.angle_alpha   90.00
_cell.angle_beta   90.00
_cell.angle_gamma   90.00
#
_symmetry.space_group_name_H-M   'P 1'
#
loop_
_entity.id
_entity.type
_entity.pdbx_description
1 polymer ?
#
loop_
_entity_poly.entity_id
_entity_poly.type
_entity_poly.pdbx_seq_one_letter_code
_entity_poly.pdbx_strand_id
1 'polypeptide(L)'
;MSLWKLTVPDIENWPIILRIPLVKPFVITSSNGRIINVYGDNASTDNDDLIMEKVLESDKDLRDLLKKSDLAIFDRGFKECFSRLKSAYGLNCKIPTCKYLLIISKIDQRYNKPMHR
;
A
#
# COMPACT_ATOMS: atom_id res chain seq x y z
N MET A 1 -39.56 -27.31 21.22
CA MET A 1 -38.55 -26.52 20.50
C MET A 1 -38.55 -25.13 21.10
N SER A 2 -37.59 -24.85 21.99
CA SER A 2 -37.53 -23.59 22.72
C SER A 2 -36.60 -22.63 22.00
N LEU A 3 -37.14 -21.46 21.66
CA LEU A 3 -36.47 -20.36 21.00
C LEU A 3 -35.43 -19.77 21.98
N TRP A 4 -34.14 -19.95 21.72
CA TRP A 4 -33.07 -19.33 22.50
C TRP A 4 -33.02 -17.83 22.16
N LYS A 5 -33.63 -16.99 23.01
CA LYS A 5 -33.33 -15.55 23.06
C LYS A 5 -31.95 -15.39 23.70
N LEU A 6 -30.94 -15.10 22.88
CA LEU A 6 -29.66 -14.57 23.36
C LEU A 6 -29.89 -13.13 23.86
N THR A 7 -30.10 -12.99 25.16
CA THR A 7 -29.91 -11.70 25.85
C THR A 7 -28.41 -11.40 25.84
N VAL A 8 -28.03 -10.29 25.21
CA VAL A 8 -26.68 -9.74 25.23
C VAL A 8 -26.35 -9.38 26.69
N PRO A 9 -25.33 -9.97 27.32
CA PRO A 9 -24.98 -9.61 28.70
C PRO A 9 -24.29 -8.24 28.74
N ASP A 10 -24.50 -7.51 29.84
CA ASP A 10 -23.98 -6.17 30.08
C ASP A 10 -22.47 -6.06 29.84
N ILE A 11 -22.10 -5.00 29.11
CA ILE A 11 -20.77 -4.73 28.52
C ILE A 11 -19.66 -4.51 29.57
N GLU A 12 -19.99 -4.38 30.86
CA GLU A 12 -19.06 -3.90 31.88
C GLU A 12 -18.03 -4.93 32.38
N ASN A 13 -18.16 -6.23 32.06
CA ASN A 13 -17.31 -7.28 32.63
C ASN A 13 -16.53 -8.13 31.63
N TRP A 14 -16.30 -7.64 30.40
CA TRP A 14 -15.35 -8.33 29.52
C TRP A 14 -13.90 -8.05 29.96
N PRO A 15 -13.03 -9.08 30.06
CA PRO A 15 -11.61 -8.87 30.26
C PRO A 15 -11.15 -7.95 29.12
N ILE A 16 -10.44 -6.88 29.48
CA ILE A 16 -9.88 -5.85 28.59
C ILE A 16 -9.54 -6.54 27.26
N ILE A 17 -10.34 -6.30 26.22
CA ILE A 17 -9.98 -6.69 24.86
C ILE A 17 -8.62 -6.03 24.68
N LEU A 18 -7.55 -6.84 24.69
CA LEU A 18 -6.22 -6.38 24.32
C LEU A 18 -6.44 -5.69 22.98
N ARG A 19 -6.36 -4.35 22.97
CA ARG A 19 -6.38 -3.55 21.75
C ARG A 19 -5.10 -3.91 21.03
N ILE A 20 -5.11 -5.03 20.30
CA ILE A 20 -4.02 -5.40 19.42
C ILE A 20 -3.92 -4.20 18.46
N PRO A 21 -2.83 -3.42 18.49
CA PRO A 21 -2.67 -2.31 17.57
C PRO A 21 -2.75 -2.91 16.17
N LEU A 22 -3.75 -2.51 15.39
CA LEU A 22 -3.85 -2.94 14.01
C LEU A 22 -2.61 -2.37 13.29
N VAL A 23 -1.82 -3.26 12.72
CA VAL A 23 -0.61 -2.92 11.97
C VAL A 23 -0.98 -2.68 10.50
N LYS A 24 -0.38 -1.66 9.90
CA LYS A 24 -0.57 -1.30 8.49
C LYS A 24 0.72 -1.53 7.70
N PRO A 25 0.91 -2.71 7.09
CA PRO A 25 2.06 -2.96 6.26
C PRO A 25 2.03 -2.06 5.02
N PHE A 26 3.16 -1.46 4.70
CA PHE A 26 3.37 -0.67 3.49
C PHE A 26 4.34 -1.41 2.57
N VAL A 27 3.89 -1.76 1.37
CA VAL A 27 4.65 -2.62 0.46
C VAL A 27 5.01 -1.85 -0.79
N ILE A 28 6.28 -1.89 -1.17
CA ILE A 28 6.74 -1.38 -2.47
C ILE A 28 7.00 -2.57 -3.37
N THR A 29 6.38 -2.55 -4.56
CA THR A 29 6.55 -3.58 -5.57
C THR A 29 7.07 -2.98 -6.87
N SER A 30 7.80 -3.79 -7.62
CA SER A 30 8.20 -3.48 -8.98
C SER A 30 7.05 -3.81 -9.95
N SER A 31 7.10 -3.22 -11.15
CA SER A 31 6.11 -3.46 -12.21
C SER A 31 6.09 -4.90 -12.75
N ASN A 32 7.08 -5.74 -12.40
CA ASN A 32 7.12 -7.15 -12.75
C ASN A 32 6.58 -8.08 -11.64
N GLY A 33 5.94 -7.52 -10.62
CA GLY A 33 5.30 -8.26 -9.54
C GLY A 33 6.24 -8.69 -8.40
N ARG A 34 7.53 -8.36 -8.46
CA ARG A 34 8.45 -8.61 -7.33
C ARG A 34 8.28 -7.56 -6.24
N ILE A 35 8.26 -8.01 -4.98
CA ILE A 35 8.34 -7.14 -3.80
C ILE A 35 9.77 -6.60 -3.70
N ILE A 36 9.90 -5.28 -3.60
CA ILE A 36 11.16 -4.60 -3.36
C ILE A 36 11.42 -4.55 -1.85
N ASN A 37 10.44 -4.07 -1.08
CA ASN A 37 10.53 -4.02 0.37
C ASN A 37 9.14 -3.98 1.04
N VAL A 38 9.11 -4.28 2.34
CA VAL A 38 7.92 -4.22 3.21
C VAL A 38 8.27 -3.46 4.48
N TYR A 39 7.46 -2.44 4.80
CA TYR A 39 7.62 -1.59 5.99
C TYR A 39 6.45 -1.85 6.93
N GLY A 40 6.73 -2.32 8.14
CA GLY A 40 5.73 -2.89 9.05
C GLY A 40 5.28 -1.98 10.19
N ASP A 41 6.10 -1.03 10.63
CA ASP A 41 5.88 -0.34 11.92
C ASP A 41 4.91 0.86 11.84
N ASN A 42 3.85 0.74 11.04
CA ASN A 42 2.84 1.79 10.91
C ASN A 42 1.54 1.37 11.63
N ALA A 43 0.95 2.32 12.34
CA ALA A 43 -0.37 2.13 12.94
C ALA A 43 -1.46 2.13 11.86
N SER A 44 -2.58 1.44 12.10
CA SER A 44 -3.73 1.45 11.18
C SER A 44 -4.30 2.84 10.91
N THR A 45 -4.07 3.78 11.82
CA THR A 45 -4.50 5.18 11.72
C THR A 45 -3.51 6.06 10.95
N ASP A 46 -2.31 5.56 10.63
CA ASP A 46 -1.32 6.34 9.93
C ASP A 46 -1.75 6.62 8.48
N ASN A 47 -1.59 7.88 8.09
CA ASN A 47 -1.87 8.35 6.74
C ASN A 47 -0.81 7.79 5.78
N ASP A 48 -1.28 7.24 4.66
CA ASP A 48 -0.47 6.71 3.56
C ASP A 48 0.60 7.69 3.06
N ASP A 49 0.26 8.97 2.89
CA ASP A 49 1.19 10.01 2.47
C ASP A 49 2.35 10.20 3.47
N LEU A 50 2.04 10.16 4.77
CA LEU A 50 3.03 10.28 5.85
C LEU A 50 3.92 9.03 5.96
N ILE A 51 3.34 7.85 5.74
CA ILE A 51 4.10 6.60 5.70
C ILE A 51 5.13 6.66 4.56
N MET A 52 4.70 7.08 3.36
CA MET A 52 5.61 7.21 2.21
C MET A 52 6.74 8.23 2.47
N GLU A 53 6.44 9.32 3.20
CA GLU A 53 7.46 10.28 3.63
C GLU A 53 8.49 9.66 4.57
N LYS A 54 8.03 9.01 5.65
CA LYS A 54 8.92 8.31 6.59
C LYS A 54 9.79 7.28 5.90
N VAL A 55 9.22 6.49 4.99
CA VAL A 55 9.95 5.48 4.20
C VAL A 55 11.02 6.15 3.35
N LEU A 56 10.66 7.19 2.58
CA LEU A 56 11.63 7.89 1.76
C LEU A 56 12.67 8.66 2.55
N GLU A 57 12.42 9.06 3.79
CA GLU A 57 13.41 9.70 4.66
C GLU A 57 14.39 8.68 5.27
N SER A 58 13.90 7.50 5.64
CA SER A 58 14.68 6.48 6.33
C SER A 58 15.44 5.55 5.38
N ASP A 59 14.85 5.20 4.23
CA ASP A 59 15.39 4.21 3.31
C ASP A 59 16.22 4.86 2.19
N LYS A 60 17.54 4.91 2.42
CA LYS A 60 18.48 5.44 1.43
C LYS A 60 18.57 4.56 0.18
N ASP A 61 18.55 3.25 0.34
CA ASP A 61 18.74 2.32 -0.78
C ASP A 61 17.55 2.40 -1.75
N LEU A 62 16.34 2.56 -1.22
CA LEU A 62 15.15 2.85 -2.03
C LEU A 62 15.31 4.16 -2.81
N ARG A 63 15.76 5.25 -2.17
CA ARG A 63 15.97 6.52 -2.86
C ARG A 63 17.00 6.39 -3.97
N ASP A 64 18.09 5.67 -3.73
CA ASP A 64 19.16 5.44 -4.71
C ASP A 64 18.69 4.54 -5.87
N LEU A 65 17.69 3.67 -5.63
CA LEU A 65 17.05 2.85 -6.65
C LEU A 65 16.15 3.67 -7.60
N LEU A 66 15.49 4.72 -7.09
CA LEU A 66 14.54 5.54 -7.84
C LEU A 66 15.26 6.44 -8.84
N LYS A 67 14.87 6.37 -10.12
CA LYS A 67 15.43 7.19 -11.19
C LYS A 67 14.44 8.23 -11.67
N LYS A 68 14.98 9.36 -12.15
CA LYS A 68 14.18 10.40 -12.79
C LYS A 68 13.37 9.79 -13.95
N SER A 69 12.11 10.17 -14.04
CA SER A 69 11.12 9.68 -15.01
C SER A 69 10.64 8.24 -14.82
N ASP A 70 11.05 7.54 -13.76
CA ASP A 70 10.46 6.23 -13.41
C ASP A 70 8.95 6.33 -13.24
N LEU A 71 8.24 5.32 -13.74
CA LEU A 71 6.79 5.19 -13.57
C LEU A 71 6.50 4.69 -12.17
N ALA A 72 5.88 5.54 -11.36
CA ALA A 72 5.44 5.20 -10.02
C ALA A 72 3.90 5.16 -9.99
N ILE A 73 3.33 4.02 -9.62
CA ILE A 73 1.89 3.80 -9.57
C ILE A 73 1.47 3.75 -8.10
N PHE A 74 0.50 4.56 -7.72
CA PHE A 74 0.05 4.67 -6.34
C PHE A 74 -1.46 4.52 -6.22
N ASP A 75 -1.91 4.03 -5.07
CA ASP A 75 -3.32 4.08 -4.71
C ASP A 75 -3.80 5.50 -4.43
N ARG A 76 -5.13 5.67 -4.37
CA ARG A 76 -5.77 6.99 -4.16
C ARG A 76 -5.39 7.66 -2.83
N GLY A 77 -4.97 6.89 -1.84
CA GLY A 77 -4.57 7.40 -0.52
C GLY A 77 -3.27 8.23 -0.54
N PHE A 78 -2.47 8.15 -1.61
CA PHE A 78 -1.17 8.81 -1.75
C PHE A 78 -1.23 10.13 -2.53
N LYS A 79 -2.40 10.78 -2.53
CA LYS A 79 -2.64 11.90 -3.43
C LYS A 79 -1.83 13.14 -3.04
N GLU A 80 -1.61 13.37 -1.75
CA GLU A 80 -0.94 14.60 -1.31
C GLU A 80 0.58 14.50 -1.50
N CYS A 81 1.16 13.29 -1.44
CA CYS A 81 2.59 13.11 -1.66
C CYS A 81 2.99 13.18 -3.16
N PHE A 82 2.05 13.15 -4.11
CA PHE A 82 2.32 13.17 -5.56
C PHE A 82 3.18 14.33 -6.02
N SER A 83 2.81 15.55 -5.61
CA SER A 83 3.50 16.77 -6.05
C SER A 83 4.93 16.79 -5.52
N ARG A 84 5.13 16.29 -4.29
CA ARG A 84 6.45 16.17 -3.67
C ARG A 84 7.31 15.12 -4.37
N LEU A 85 6.76 13.94 -4.65
CA LEU A 85 7.47 12.86 -5.35
C LEU A 85 7.90 13.28 -6.76
N LYS A 86 7.03 13.97 -7.50
CA LYS A 86 7.36 14.56 -8.80
C LYS A 86 8.47 15.59 -8.70
N SER A 87 8.42 16.47 -7.71
CA SER A 87 9.35 17.60 -7.59
C SER A 87 10.72 17.18 -7.06
N ALA A 88 10.76 16.34 -6.02
CA ALA A 88 12.00 15.92 -5.36
C ALA A 88 12.72 14.80 -6.12
N TYR A 89 11.99 13.86 -6.72
CA TYR A 89 12.56 12.67 -7.35
C TYR A 89 12.35 12.62 -8.88
N GLY A 90 11.58 13.56 -9.44
CA GLY A 90 11.34 13.60 -10.89
C GLY A 90 10.51 12.42 -11.41
N LEU A 91 9.74 11.75 -10.55
CA LEU A 91 8.98 10.54 -10.89
C LEU A 91 7.75 10.83 -11.76
N ASN A 92 7.43 9.94 -12.69
CA ASN A 92 6.17 9.95 -13.43
C ASN A 92 5.08 9.25 -12.62
N CYS A 93 4.46 9.98 -11.69
CA CYS A 93 3.46 9.42 -10.79
C CYS A 93 2.09 9.26 -11.47
N LYS A 94 1.43 8.10 -11.29
CA LYS A 94 0.07 7.78 -11.79
C LYS A 94 -0.80 7.16 -10.70
N ILE A 95 -2.05 7.60 -10.61
CA ILE A 95 -3.08 6.92 -9.79
C ILE A 95 -3.99 6.15 -10.76
N PRO A 96 -4.06 4.81 -10.67
CA PRO A 96 -4.92 4.06 -11.55
C PRO A 96 -6.37 4.35 -11.18
N THR A 97 -7.14 4.84 -12.14
CA THR A 97 -8.60 4.83 -12.08
C THR A 97 -9.12 3.53 -12.70
N CYS A 98 -10.42 3.22 -12.58
CA CYS A 98 -10.98 1.99 -13.14
C CYS A 98 -10.68 1.77 -14.65
N LYS A 99 -10.38 2.84 -15.40
CA LYS A 99 -9.93 2.75 -16.80
C LYS A 99 -8.47 2.28 -16.96
N TYR A 100 -7.62 2.58 -15.98
CA TYR A 100 -6.19 2.20 -15.97
C TYR A 100 -5.96 0.76 -15.52
N LEU A 101 -6.85 0.18 -14.70
CA LEU A 101 -6.75 -1.24 -14.32
C LEU A 101 -6.78 -2.16 -15.55
N LEU A 102 -7.56 -1.80 -16.57
CA LEU A 102 -7.58 -2.51 -17.87
C LEU A 102 -6.29 -2.34 -18.68
N ILE A 103 -5.52 -1.28 -18.44
CA ILE A 103 -4.24 -1.03 -19.12
C ILE A 103 -3.12 -1.79 -18.39
N ILE A 104 -3.11 -1.75 -17.06
CA ILE A 104 -2.14 -2.48 -16.23
C ILE A 104 -2.28 -3.98 -16.45
N SER A 105 -3.50 -4.52 -16.50
CA SER A 105 -3.72 -5.94 -16.79
C SER A 105 -3.21 -6.35 -18.18
N LYS A 106 -3.32 -5.48 -19.18
CA LYS A 106 -2.76 -5.72 -20.53
C LYS A 106 -1.24 -5.65 -20.57
N ILE A 107 -0.64 -4.76 -19.77
CA ILE A 107 0.82 -4.66 -19.63
C ILE A 107 1.34 -5.93 -18.96
N ASP A 108 0.73 -6.36 -17.86
CA ASP A 108 1.11 -7.57 -17.12
C ASP A 108 1.03 -8.82 -18.00
N GLN A 109 -0.06 -9.00 -18.76
CA GLN A 109 -0.19 -10.09 -19.74
C GLN A 109 0.89 -10.09 -20.83
N ARG A 110 1.43 -8.92 -21.18
CA ARG A 110 2.49 -8.79 -22.20
C ARG A 110 3.85 -9.22 -21.67
N TYR A 111 4.12 -8.97 -20.39
CA TYR A 111 5.37 -9.33 -19.70
C TYR A 111 5.34 -10.76 -19.13
N ASN A 112 4.15 -11.32 -18.85
CA ASN A 112 3.93 -12.71 -18.44
C ASN A 112 3.66 -13.67 -19.62
N LYS A 113 4.22 -13.41 -20.82
CA LYS A 113 4.21 -14.43 -21.87
C LYS A 113 5.07 -15.61 -21.42
N PRO A 114 4.57 -16.86 -21.47
CA PRO A 114 5.39 -18.02 -21.16
C PRO A 114 6.59 -18.04 -22.10
N MET A 115 7.79 -18.08 -21.52
CA MET A 115 9.02 -18.32 -22.25
C MET A 115 8.88 -19.72 -22.86
N HIS A 116 8.72 -19.82 -24.18
CA HIS A 116 8.75 -21.10 -24.87
C HIS A 116 10.07 -21.79 -24.53
N ARG A 117 9.99 -22.89 -23.78
CA ARG A 117 11.08 -23.87 -23.66
C ARG A 117 11.11 -24.72 -24.91
#